data_AF-C3RUK3-F1
#
_entry.id   AF-C3RUK3-F1
#
_cell.length_a   1.000
_cell.length_b   1.000
_cell.length_c   1.000
_cell.angle_alpha   90.00
_cell.angle_beta   90.00
_cell.angle_gamma   90.00
#
_symmetry.space_group_name_H-M   'P 1'
#
loop_
_entity.id
_entity.type
_entity.pdbx_description
1 polymer ?
#
loop_
_entity_poly.entity_id
_entity_poly.type
_entity_poly.pdbx_seq_one_letter_code
_entity_poly.pdbx_strand_id
1 'polypeptide(L)'
;WHKELLPRLLQAGIAFLHPSELDPEQRRFIYAHFNAQVYPALTPLAVDPGHPFPHVRNKTLNLAILLQRGGASKPPSSAGPPGRG
;
A
#
# COMPACT_ATOMS: atom_id res chain seq x y z
N TRP A 1 -5.01 21.67 8.21
CA TRP A 1 -6.32 20.99 8.15
C TRP A 1 -6.49 19.94 9.25
N HIS A 2 -5.54 19.04 9.50
CA HIS A 2 -5.68 18.01 10.56
C HIS A 2 -6.00 18.54 11.97
N LYS A 3 -5.41 19.66 12.41
CA LYS A 3 -5.58 20.19 13.78
C LYS A 3 -6.83 21.05 13.98
N GLU A 4 -7.50 21.44 12.90
CA GLU A 4 -8.56 22.45 12.95
C GLU A 4 -9.80 22.03 12.16
N LEU A 5 -9.61 21.61 10.90
CA LEU A 5 -10.71 21.26 10.02
C LEU A 5 -11.28 19.87 10.36
N LEU A 6 -10.44 18.86 10.56
CA LEU A 6 -10.91 17.51 10.88
C LEU A 6 -11.78 17.45 12.16
N PRO A 7 -11.37 18.05 13.29
CA PRO A 7 -12.20 18.04 14.50
C PRO A 7 -13.54 18.76 14.29
N ARG A 8 -13.56 19.87 13.55
CA ARG A 8 -14.79 20.62 13.25
C ARG A 8 -15.74 19.83 12.34
N LEU A 9 -15.20 19.10 11.35
CA LEU A 9 -16.00 18.22 10.50
C LEU A 9 -16.62 17.08 11.32
N LEU A 10 -15.84 16.48 12.22
CA LEU A 10 -16.35 15.43 13.10
C LEU A 10 -17.47 15.95 14.02
N GLN A 11 -17.32 17.15 14.60
CA GLN A 11 -18.39 17.81 15.38
C GLN A 11 -19.65 18.08 14.55
N ALA A 12 -19.51 18.32 13.25
CA ALA A 12 -20.60 18.45 12.31
C ALA A 12 -21.14 17.10 11.79
N GLY A 13 -20.67 15.97 12.33
CA GLY A 13 -21.11 14.62 11.94
C GLY A 13 -20.44 14.06 10.67
N ILE A 14 -19.36 14.70 10.19
CA ILE A 14 -18.61 14.27 9.00
C ILE A 14 -17.28 13.66 9.46
N ALA A 15 -17.14 12.35 9.29
CA ALA A 15 -15.94 11.61 9.68
C ALA A 15 -15.14 11.13 8.47
N PHE A 16 -13.81 11.17 8.60
CA PHE A 16 -12.89 10.49 7.68
C PHE A 16 -12.43 9.22 8.37
N LEU A 17 -12.88 8.08 7.87
CA LEU A 17 -12.63 6.79 8.49
C LEU A 17 -11.43 6.09 7.86
N HIS A 18 -10.60 5.47 8.69
CA HIS A 18 -9.65 4.47 8.27
C HIS A 18 -10.37 3.16 7.92
N PRO A 19 -9.81 2.33 7.01
CA PRO A 19 -10.40 1.04 6.68
C PRO A 19 -10.65 0.10 7.87
N SER A 20 -9.89 0.26 8.96
CA SER A 20 -10.06 -0.49 10.22
C SER A 20 -11.27 -0.05 11.04
N GLU A 21 -11.83 1.12 10.76
CA GLU A 21 -12.99 1.69 11.46
C GLU A 21 -14.31 1.40 10.74
N LEU A 22 -14.25 0.78 9.57
CA LEU A 22 -15.41 0.42 8.78
C LEU A 22 -16.09 -0.82 9.32
N ASP A 23 -17.41 -0.79 9.37
CA ASP A 23 -18.20 -1.99 9.61
C ASP A 23 -18.11 -2.97 8.41
N PRO A 24 -18.55 -4.23 8.57
CA PRO A 24 -18.47 -5.22 7.49
C PRO A 24 -19.23 -4.85 6.21
N GLU A 25 -20.35 -4.13 6.32
CA GLU A 25 -21.16 -3.72 5.17
C GLU A 25 -20.48 -2.60 4.40
N GLN A 26 -19.98 -1.57 5.10
CA GLN A 26 -19.19 -0.48 4.56
C GLN A 26 -17.93 -1.01 3.86
N ARG A 27 -17.23 -1.96 4.47
CA ARG A 27 -16.05 -2.58 3.87
C ARG A 27 -16.40 -3.30 2.57
N ARG A 28 -17.52 -4.04 2.54
CA ARG A 28 -18.00 -4.71 1.33
C ARG A 28 -18.36 -3.70 0.24
N PHE A 29 -19.04 -2.61 0.60
CA PHE A 29 -19.39 -1.54 -0.31
C PHE A 29 -18.14 -0.91 -0.95
N ILE A 30 -17.16 -0.49 -0.14
CA ILE A 30 -15.94 0.14 -0.65
C ILE A 30 -15.13 -0.84 -1.51
N TYR A 31 -15.06 -2.12 -1.12
CA TYR A 31 -14.40 -3.14 -1.93
C TYR A 31 -15.07 -3.30 -3.31
N ALA A 32 -16.40 -3.37 -3.35
CA ALA A 32 -17.13 -3.47 -4.62
C ALA A 32 -16.93 -2.21 -5.47
N HIS A 33 -17.01 -1.02 -4.87
CA HIS A 33 -16.78 0.25 -5.55
C HIS A 33 -15.35 0.34 -6.11
N PHE A 34 -14.34 -0.05 -5.32
CA PHE A 34 -12.94 -0.06 -5.76
C PHE A 34 -12.76 -0.94 -7.00
N ASN A 35 -13.28 -2.17 -6.98
CA ASN A 35 -13.13 -3.09 -8.12
C ASN A 35 -13.89 -2.62 -9.36
N ALA A 36 -15.05 -1.99 -9.19
CA ALA A 36 -15.87 -1.55 -10.30
C ALA A 36 -15.40 -0.23 -10.93
N GLN A 37 -14.85 0.69 -10.14
CA GLN A 37 -14.61 2.09 -10.57
C GLN A 37 -13.14 2.49 -10.52
N VAL A 38 -12.41 2.06 -9.49
CA VAL A 38 -11.02 2.53 -9.26
C VAL A 38 -10.02 1.61 -9.95
N TYR A 39 -10.13 0.30 -9.73
CA TYR A 39 -9.18 -0.70 -10.25
C TYR A 39 -9.02 -0.65 -11.78
N PRO A 40 -10.10 -0.55 -12.60
CA PRO A 40 -9.97 -0.49 -14.06
C PRO A 40 -9.23 0.77 -14.56
N ALA A 41 -9.20 1.84 -13.78
CA ALA A 41 -8.48 3.07 -14.12
C ALA A 41 -6.98 3.01 -13.77
N LEU A 42 -6.53 2.00 -13.00
CA LEU A 42 -5.13 1.84 -12.66
C LEU A 42 -4.37 1.19 -13.82
N THR A 43 -3.26 1.79 -14.22
CA THR A 43 -2.32 1.22 -15.20
C THR A 43 -1.01 0.89 -14.49
N PRO A 44 -0.75 -0.39 -14.13
CA PRO A 44 0.50 -0.78 -13.51
C PRO A 44 1.68 -0.57 -14.47
N LEU A 45 2.75 0.04 -13.96
CA LEU A 45 4.00 0.25 -14.72
C LEU A 45 5.11 -0.53 -14.00
N ALA A 46 5.67 -1.52 -14.69
CA ALA A 46 6.83 -2.24 -14.20
C ALA A 46 8.08 -1.36 -14.31
N VAL A 47 8.89 -1.34 -13.25
CA VAL A 47 10.16 -0.61 -13.21
C VAL A 47 11.26 -1.64 -12.93
N ASP A 48 12.18 -1.78 -13.88
CA ASP A 48 13.35 -2.65 -13.75
C ASP A 48 14.62 -1.92 -14.26
N PRO A 49 15.82 -2.33 -13.82
CA PRO A 49 17.07 -1.67 -14.20
C PRO A 49 17.41 -1.74 -15.69
N GLY A 50 16.81 -2.66 -16.46
CA GLY A 50 17.08 -2.89 -17.87
C GLY A 50 16.34 -1.92 -18.81
N HIS A 51 15.41 -1.11 -18.28
CA HIS A 51 14.61 -0.18 -19.06
C HIS A 51 14.60 1.22 -18.41
N PRO A 52 14.50 2.30 -19.21
CA PRO A 52 14.39 3.65 -18.67
C PRO A 52 13.12 3.81 -17.83
N PHE A 53 13.21 4.60 -16.77
CA PHE A 53 12.07 4.89 -15.90
C PHE A 53 10.89 5.46 -16.70
N PRO A 54 9.64 5.00 -16.47
CA PRO A 54 8.49 5.45 -17.25
C PRO A 54 8.21 6.94 -17.05
N HIS A 55 7.71 7.60 -18.10
CA HIS A 55 7.29 9.00 -18.01
C HIS A 55 5.98 9.13 -17.23
N VAL A 56 6.08 9.70 -16.02
CA VAL A 56 4.94 9.97 -15.14
C VAL A 56 4.49 11.43 -15.29
N ARG A 57 3.17 11.68 -15.33
CA ARG A 57 2.63 13.04 -15.48
C ARG A 57 2.83 13.86 -14.19
N ASN A 58 3.31 15.08 -14.33
CA ASN A 58 3.38 16.04 -13.22
C ASN A 58 1.98 16.35 -12.66
N LYS A 59 1.90 16.68 -11.36
CA LYS A 59 0.66 17.02 -10.62
C LYS A 59 -0.39 15.89 -10.60
N THR A 60 0.02 14.65 -10.81
CA THR A 60 -0.82 13.46 -10.62
C THR A 60 -0.37 12.70 -9.37
N LEU A 61 -1.31 12.03 -8.70
CA LEU A 61 -1.00 11.12 -7.60
C LEU A 61 -0.49 9.79 -8.19
N ASN A 62 0.70 9.36 -7.79
CA ASN A 62 1.31 8.12 -8.24
C ASN A 62 1.67 7.24 -7.04
N LEU A 63 1.48 5.93 -7.19
CA LEU A 63 1.78 4.96 -6.15
C LEU A 63 2.99 4.13 -6.57
N ALA A 64 4.11 4.27 -5.85
CA ALA A 64 5.27 3.40 -5.99
C ALA A 64 5.11 2.22 -5.02
N ILE A 65 5.07 1.00 -5.56
CA ILE A 65 4.84 -0.23 -4.77
C ILE A 65 6.11 -1.08 -4.84
N LEU A 66 6.73 -1.32 -3.68
CA LEU A 66 7.82 -2.27 -3.57
C LEU A 66 7.26 -3.66 -3.27
N LEU A 67 7.44 -4.58 -4.22
CA LEU A 67 7.04 -5.97 -4.04
C LEU A 67 8.21 -6.76 -3.42
N GLN A 68 7.94 -7.49 -2.34
CA GLN A 68 8.87 -8.47 -1.81
C GLN A 68 8.35 -9.87 -2.16
N ARG A 69 9.23 -10.71 -2.70
CA ARG A 69 8.89 -12.12 -2.94
C ARG A 69 8.83 -12.83 -1.59
N GLY A 70 7.66 -13.36 -1.22
CA GLY A 70 7.49 -14.11 0.01
C GLY A 70 8.31 -15.41 0.01
N GLY A 71 9.29 -15.50 0.91
CA GLY A 71 9.82 -16.74 1.50
C GLY A 71 10.65 -17.68 0.60
N ALA A 72 11.98 -17.49 0.57
CA ALA A 72 12.86 -18.64 0.76
C ALA A 72 13.02 -18.83 2.26
N SER A 73 12.55 -19.97 2.78
CA SER A 73 12.89 -20.44 4.13
C SER A 73 14.40 -20.33 4.34
N LYS A 74 14.80 -19.68 5.43
CA LYS A 74 16.18 -19.68 5.93
C LYS A 74 16.77 -21.10 5.83
N PRO A 75 17.88 -21.34 5.10
CA PRO A 75 18.54 -22.63 5.19
C PRO A 75 19.08 -22.84 6.62
N PRO A 76 19.05 -24.08 7.13
CA PRO A 76 19.40 -24.38 8.52
C PRO A 76 20.84 -23.99 8.83
N SER A 77 21.03 -23.55 10.08
CA SER A 77 22.32 -23.33 10.72
C SER A 77 23.25 -24.53 10.53
N SER A 78 24.34 -24.38 9.78
CA SER A 78 25.47 -25.30 9.89
C SER A 78 26.35 -24.84 11.06
N ALA A 79 26.25 -25.57 12.16
CA ALA A 79 27.20 -25.52 13.24
C ALA A 79 28.56 -26.12 12.83
N GLY A 80 29.64 -25.48 13.27
CA GLY A 80 30.98 -26.06 13.51
C GLY A 80 32.08 -25.70 12.49
N PRO A 81 33.39 -25.66 12.86
CA PRO A 81 34.02 -26.19 14.09
C PRO A 81 34.86 -25.15 14.89
N PRO A 82 35.47 -25.56 16.03
CA PRO A 82 36.27 -24.68 16.91
C PRO A 82 37.78 -24.68 16.61
N GLY A 83 38.47 -23.60 17.01
CA GLY A 83 39.95 -23.50 17.09
C GLY A 83 40.62 -23.08 15.78
N ARG A 84 41.83 -22.52 15.73
CA ARG A 84 42.89 -22.10 16.67
C ARG A 84 43.75 -21.08 15.91
N GLY A 85 44.40 -20.16 16.63
CA GLY A 85 45.43 -19.26 16.10
C GLY A 85 45.66 -18.11 17.04
#